data_AF-A0AAJ6QXX3-F1
#
_entry.id   AF-A0AAJ6QXX3-F1
#
_cell.length_a   1.000
_cell.length_b   1.000
_cell.length_c   1.000
_cell.angle_alpha   90.00
_cell.angle_beta   90.00
_cell.angle_gamma   90.00
#
_symmetry.space_group_name_H-M   'P 1'
#
loop_
_entity.id
_entity.type
_entity.pdbx_description
1 polymer ?
#
loop_
_entity_poly.entity_id
_entity_poly.type
_entity_poly.pdbx_seq_one_letter_code
_entity_poly.pdbx_strand_id
1 'polypeptide(L)'
;MAHRIPSEFALENECTADQKRIIAERAKIRQALRKEYILKVMDPHGPPGPVMDPAILRWQAARAAHFEYYKPSAKGRLLAATALIFPIALFTYLSYTDRVEFDRKCRSGEIPYEKRLNKNFW
;
A
#
# COMPACT_ATOMS: atom_id res chain seq x y z
N MET A 1 -7.16 -13.35 7.03
CA MET A 1 -6.97 -14.49 6.12
C MET A 1 -8.05 -14.42 5.04
N ALA A 2 -7.68 -14.38 3.77
CA ALA A 2 -8.65 -14.46 2.69
C ALA A 2 -9.22 -15.88 2.68
N HIS A 3 -10.45 -16.05 3.17
CA HIS A 3 -11.15 -17.33 3.15
C HIS A 3 -11.40 -17.70 1.69
N ARG A 4 -10.60 -18.62 1.14
CA ARG A 4 -10.86 -19.26 -0.14
C ARG A 4 -12.24 -19.91 -0.07
N ILE A 5 -13.03 -19.81 -1.13
CA ILE A 5 -14.30 -20.55 -1.19
C ILE A 5 -13.93 -22.03 -1.09
N PRO A 6 -14.45 -22.80 -0.11
CA PRO A 6 -14.15 -24.21 0.00
C PRO A 6 -14.64 -24.93 -1.26
N SER A 7 -13.98 -26.03 -1.61
CA SER A 7 -14.48 -26.92 -2.65
C SER A 7 -15.86 -27.44 -2.25
N GLU A 8 -16.68 -27.80 -3.23
CA GLU A 8 -18.03 -28.35 -2.98
C GLU A 8 -17.96 -29.58 -2.07
N PHE A 9 -16.96 -30.45 -2.30
CA PHE A 9 -16.68 -31.60 -1.46
C PHE A 9 -16.40 -31.24 0.02
N ALA A 10 -15.61 -30.20 0.27
CA ALA A 10 -15.31 -29.74 1.63
C ALA A 10 -16.54 -29.08 2.28
N LEU A 11 -17.35 -28.36 1.52
CA LEU A 11 -18.60 -27.77 2.01
C LEU A 11 -19.58 -28.85 2.48
N GLU A 12 -19.63 -29.99 1.79
CA GLU A 12 -20.53 -31.08 2.11
C GLU A 12 -20.05 -31.89 3.33
N ASN A 13 -18.77 -32.26 3.36
CA ASN A 13 -18.24 -33.23 4.34
C ASN A 13 -17.59 -32.60 5.58
N GLU A 14 -17.00 -31.40 5.47
CA GLU A 14 -16.13 -30.83 6.50
C GLU A 14 -16.76 -29.65 7.25
N CYS A 15 -17.64 -28.88 6.61
CA CYS A 15 -18.20 -27.66 7.19
C CYS A 15 -19.35 -27.93 8.18
N THR A 16 -19.33 -27.21 9.31
CA THR A 16 -20.47 -27.17 10.26
C THR A 16 -21.70 -26.49 9.63
N ALA A 17 -22.91 -26.84 10.09
CA ALA A 17 -24.16 -26.25 9.59
C ALA A 17 -24.16 -24.70 9.56
N ASP A 18 -23.63 -24.06 10.60
CA ASP A 18 -23.51 -22.60 10.65
C ASP A 18 -22.57 -22.03 9.59
N GLN A 19 -21.45 -22.70 9.33
CA GLN A 19 -20.51 -22.30 8.28
C GLN A 19 -21.17 -22.43 6.90
N LYS A 20 -21.92 -23.52 6.65
CA LYS A 20 -22.67 -23.71 5.41
C LYS A 20 -23.68 -22.58 5.20
N ARG A 21 -24.41 -22.17 6.26
CA ARG A 21 -25.34 -21.02 6.21
C ARG A 21 -24.63 -19.72 5.82
N ILE A 22 -23.53 -19.38 6.48
CA ILE A 22 -22.76 -18.15 6.20
C ILE A 22 -22.22 -18.15 4.76
N ILE A 23 -21.75 -19.31 4.27
CA ILE A 23 -21.25 -19.44 2.90
C ILE A 23 -22.38 -19.26 1.89
N ALA A 24 -23.56 -19.85 2.13
CA ALA A 24 -24.74 -19.68 1.29
C ALA A 24 -25.19 -18.21 1.22
N GLU A 25 -25.20 -17.51 2.36
CA GLU A 25 -25.53 -16.07 2.42
C GLU A 25 -24.54 -15.23 1.60
N ARG A 26 -23.23 -15.50 1.75
CA ARG A 26 -22.19 -14.83 0.94
C ARG A 26 -22.31 -15.13 -0.55
N ALA A 27 -22.66 -16.37 -0.91
CA ALA A 27 -22.88 -16.77 -2.29
C ALA A 27 -24.08 -16.03 -2.89
N LYS A 28 -25.17 -15.89 -2.12
CA LYS A 28 -26.36 -15.13 -2.52
C LYS A 28 -26.02 -13.66 -2.80
N ILE A 29 -25.26 -13.01 -1.93
CA ILE A 29 -24.81 -11.62 -2.13
C ILE A 29 -23.95 -11.51 -3.41
N ARG A 30 -22.99 -12.43 -3.59
CA ARG A 30 -22.13 -12.45 -4.78
C ARG A 30 -22.91 -12.63 -6.07
N GLN A 31 -23.89 -13.53 -6.08
CA GLN A 31 -24.75 -13.77 -7.24
C GLN A 31 -25.61 -12.54 -7.57
N ALA A 32 -26.16 -11.86 -6.55
CA ALA A 32 -26.91 -10.63 -6.74
C ALA A 32 -26.06 -9.52 -7.38
N LEU A 33 -24.85 -9.27 -6.86
CA LEU A 33 -23.92 -8.28 -7.40
C LEU A 33 -23.46 -8.62 -8.83
N ARG A 34 -23.17 -9.90 -9.09
CA ARG A 34 -22.81 -10.37 -10.44
C ARG A 34 -23.95 -10.17 -11.42
N LYS A 35 -25.19 -10.45 -11.02
CA LYS A 35 -26.37 -10.23 -11.85
C LYS A 35 -26.53 -8.76 -12.21
N GLU A 36 -26.41 -7.86 -11.23
CA GLU A 36 -26.46 -6.41 -11.45
C GLU A 36 -25.39 -5.95 -12.44
N TYR A 37 -24.15 -6.41 -12.27
CA TYR A 37 -23.06 -6.05 -13.16
C TYR A 37 -23.30 -6.52 -14.60
N ILE A 38 -23.70 -7.79 -14.79
CA ILE A 38 -23.99 -8.32 -16.13
C ILE A 38 -25.12 -7.53 -16.80
N LEU A 39 -26.17 -7.17 -16.07
CA LEU A 39 -27.27 -6.35 -16.60
C LEU A 39 -26.78 -4.99 -17.11
N LYS A 40 -25.89 -4.32 -16.37
CA LYS A 40 -25.33 -3.02 -16.78
C LYS A 40 -24.36 -3.12 -17.96
N VAL A 41 -23.59 -4.20 -18.03
CA VAL A 41 -22.61 -4.41 -19.12
C VAL A 41 -23.30 -4.79 -20.42
N MET A 42 -24.37 -5.59 -20.34
CA MET A 42 -25.06 -6.11 -21.53
C MET A 42 -26.18 -5.19 -22.02
N ASP A 43 -26.43 -4.06 -21.36
CA ASP A 43 -27.46 -3.09 -21.77
C ASP A 43 -27.01 -2.30 -23.01
N PRO A 44 -27.67 -2.48 -24.17
CA PRO A 44 -27.30 -1.77 -25.40
C PRO A 44 -27.67 -0.29 -25.38
N HIS A 45 -28.55 0.14 -24.47
CA HIS A 45 -28.94 1.55 -24.31
C HIS A 45 -28.28 2.20 -23.09
N GLY A 46 -27.34 1.50 -22.45
CA GLY A 46 -26.62 2.00 -21.28
C GLY A 46 -25.77 3.23 -21.60
N PRO A 47 -25.43 4.03 -20.58
CA PRO A 47 -24.55 5.20 -20.76
C PRO A 47 -23.19 4.76 -21.32
N PRO A 48 -22.61 5.51 -22.28
CA PRO A 48 -21.31 5.18 -22.83
C PRO A 48 -20.22 5.34 -21.75
N GLY A 49 -19.48 4.26 -21.46
CA GLY A 49 -18.32 4.29 -20.58
C GLY A 49 -18.20 3.09 -19.64
N PRO A 50 -17.20 3.08 -18.75
CA PRO A 50 -17.03 2.02 -17.76
C PRO A 50 -18.18 1.99 -16.75
N VAL A 51 -18.64 0.79 -16.39
CA VAL A 51 -19.65 0.61 -15.33
C VAL A 51 -19.08 1.11 -14.00
N MET A 52 -19.67 2.16 -13.45
CA MET A 52 -19.28 2.70 -12.15
C MET A 52 -19.78 1.79 -11.02
N ASP A 53 -18.87 1.12 -10.32
CA ASP A 53 -19.17 0.34 -9.13
C ASP A 53 -19.14 1.23 -7.87
N PRO A 54 -20.25 1.31 -7.10
CA PRO A 54 -20.25 2.04 -5.83
C PRO A 54 -19.24 1.50 -4.80
N ALA A 55 -18.87 0.22 -4.84
CA ALA A 55 -17.88 -0.33 -3.90
C ALA A 55 -16.48 0.27 -4.14
N ILE A 56 -16.06 0.39 -5.40
CA ILE A 56 -14.79 1.04 -5.77
C ILE A 56 -14.81 2.52 -5.36
N LEU A 57 -15.90 3.23 -5.65
CA LEU A 57 -16.03 4.64 -5.30
C LEU A 57 -15.95 4.85 -3.78
N ARG A 58 -16.61 4.01 -2.98
CA ARG A 58 -16.51 4.05 -1.52
C ARG A 58 -15.10 3.76 -1.02
N TRP A 59 -14.40 2.82 -1.63
CA TRP A 59 -13.01 2.52 -1.28
C TRP A 59 -12.08 3.70 -1.59
N GLN A 60 -12.25 4.34 -2.75
CA GLN A 60 -11.50 5.55 -3.10
C GLN A 60 -11.81 6.70 -2.14
N ALA A 61 -13.10 6.93 -1.84
CA ALA A 61 -13.52 7.96 -0.89
C ALA A 61 -12.93 7.70 0.51
N ALA A 62 -12.94 6.46 1.00
CA ALA A 62 -12.36 6.11 2.29
C ALA A 62 -10.84 6.37 2.34
N ARG A 63 -10.13 6.17 1.23
CA ARG A 63 -8.70 6.51 1.14
C ARG A 63 -8.46 8.02 1.11
N ALA A 64 -9.32 8.78 0.45
CA ALA A 64 -9.21 10.23 0.39
C ALA A 64 -9.53 10.87 1.76
N ALA A 65 -10.63 10.44 2.39
CA ALA A 65 -11.13 10.97 3.67
C ALA A 65 -10.44 10.38 4.92
N HIS A 66 -9.28 9.74 4.78
CA HIS A 66 -8.61 9.04 5.88
C HIS A 66 -8.25 9.98 7.06
N PHE A 67 -8.01 11.27 6.79
CA PHE A 67 -7.64 12.24 7.81
C PHE A 67 -8.82 12.61 8.73
N GLU A 68 -10.05 12.63 8.22
CA GLU A 68 -11.26 12.97 9.01
C GLU A 68 -11.52 11.95 10.13
N TYR A 69 -11.16 10.68 9.88
CA TYR A 69 -11.35 9.59 10.83
C TYR A 69 -10.08 9.27 11.65
N TYR A 70 -9.00 10.02 11.46
CA TYR A 70 -7.74 9.78 12.14
C TYR A 70 -7.86 10.10 13.64
N LYS A 71 -7.57 9.11 14.48
CA LYS A 71 -7.50 9.29 15.94
C LYS A 71 -6.03 9.40 16.36
N PRO A 72 -5.61 10.52 16.96
CA PRO A 72 -4.21 10.69 17.37
C PRO A 72 -3.83 9.67 18.44
N SER A 73 -3.00 8.70 18.07
CA SER A 73 -2.49 7.65 18.97
C SER A 73 -1.00 7.83 19.22
N ALA A 74 -0.52 7.45 20.41
CA ALA A 74 0.92 7.49 20.73
C ALA A 74 1.73 6.60 19.77
N LYS A 75 1.22 5.41 19.43
CA LYS A 75 1.87 4.49 18.48
C LYS A 75 1.96 5.08 17.07
N GLY A 76 0.88 5.74 16.62
CA GLY A 76 0.84 6.38 15.30
C GLY A 76 1.83 7.55 15.20
N ARG A 77 1.91 8.38 16.24
CA ARG A 77 2.88 9.49 16.32
C ARG A 77 4.33 9.00 16.29
N LEU A 78 4.65 7.96 17.07
CA LEU A 78 5.99 7.37 17.07
C LEU A 78 6.37 6.84 15.68
N LEU A 79 5.47 6.09 15.05
CA LEU A 79 5.71 5.54 13.71
C LEU A 79 5.95 6.65 12.68
N ALA A 80 5.13 7.70 12.69
CA ALA A 80 5.28 8.84 11.78
C ALA A 80 6.58 9.60 12.03
N ALA A 81 6.92 9.87 13.29
CA ALA A 81 8.16 10.55 13.65
C ALA A 81 9.39 9.74 13.24
N THR A 82 9.41 8.43 13.51
CA THR A 82 10.51 7.56 13.08
C THR A 82 10.59 7.50 11.56
N ALA A 83 9.48 7.32 10.85
CA ALA A 83 9.48 7.26 9.39
C ALA A 83 9.98 8.54 8.72
N LEU A 84 9.80 9.71 9.37
CA LEU A 84 10.31 10.99 8.88
C LEU A 84 11.76 11.25 9.29
N ILE A 85 12.07 11.13 10.58
CA ILE A 85 13.36 11.54 11.16
C ILE A 85 14.46 10.53 10.82
N PHE A 86 14.14 9.23 10.85
CA PHE A 86 15.12 8.18 10.63
C PHE A 86 15.83 8.25 9.27
N PRO A 87 15.13 8.35 8.11
CA PRO A 87 15.82 8.42 6.83
C PRO A 87 16.67 9.68 6.68
N ILE A 88 16.22 10.80 7.25
CA ILE A 88 16.98 12.06 7.23
C ILE A 88 18.26 11.89 8.05
N ALA A 89 18.15 11.42 9.29
CA ALA A 89 19.30 11.21 10.17
C ALA A 89 20.30 10.18 9.60
N LEU A 90 19.79 9.10 8.99
CA LEU A 90 20.63 8.10 8.36
C LEU A 90 21.39 8.68 7.17
N PHE A 91 20.70 9.40 6.29
CA PHE A 91 21.31 10.01 5.12
C PHE A 91 22.36 11.07 5.49
N THR A 92 22.06 11.92 6.48
CA THR A 92 23.02 12.93 6.96
C THR A 92 24.24 12.27 7.60
N TYR A 93 24.05 11.20 8.38
CA TYR A 93 25.15 10.47 8.98
C TYR A 93 26.08 9.86 7.92
N LEU A 94 25.53 9.11 6.95
CA LEU A 94 26.31 8.51 5.87
C LEU A 94 27.04 9.56 5.04
N SER A 95 26.35 10.65 4.68
CA SER A 95 26.96 11.75 3.94
C SER A 95 28.08 12.42 4.74
N TYR A 96 27.90 12.56 6.05
CA TYR A 96 28.92 13.14 6.93
C TYR A 96 30.16 12.25 7.03
N THR A 97 29.97 10.94 7.26
CA THR A 97 31.09 10.00 7.35
C THR A 97 31.92 9.95 6.07
N ASP A 98 31.25 9.94 4.91
CA ASP A 98 31.90 9.93 3.60
C ASP A 98 32.72 11.22 3.39
N ARG A 99 32.18 12.38 3.79
CA ARG A 99 32.89 13.66 3.68
C ARG A 99 34.10 13.74 4.60
N VAL A 100 33.99 13.27 5.84
CA VAL A 100 35.11 13.24 6.79
C VAL A 100 36.20 12.30 6.29
N GLU A 101 35.84 11.12 5.79
CA GLU A 101 36.81 10.17 5.27
C GLU A 101 37.50 10.68 4.00
N PHE A 102 36.75 11.34 3.12
CA PHE A 102 37.29 12.00 1.94
C PHE A 102 38.27 13.12 2.30
N ASP A 103 37.92 14.00 3.25
CA ASP A 103 38.82 15.07 3.72
C ASP A 103 40.10 14.49 4.34
N ARG A 104 39.97 13.43 5.16
CA ARG A 104 41.12 12.71 5.73
C ARG A 104 42.06 12.22 4.62
N LYS A 105 41.53 11.53 3.61
CA LYS A 105 42.30 11.00 2.46
C LYS A 105 42.94 12.11 1.61
N CYS A 106 42.28 13.28 1.52
CA CYS A 106 42.85 14.45 0.86
C CYS A 106 44.02 15.05 1.64
N ARG A 107 43.95 15.08 2.99
CA ARG A 107 45.00 15.61 3.87
C ARG A 107 46.19 14.67 4.02
N SER A 108 45.96 13.36 4.05
CA SER A 108 47.04 12.35 4.10
C SER A 108 47.79 12.22 2.77
N GLY A 109 47.25 12.76 1.68
CA GLY A 109 47.85 12.68 0.35
C GLY A 109 47.56 11.37 -0.40
N GLU A 110 46.71 10.49 0.15
CA GLU A 110 46.27 9.25 -0.50
C GLU A 110 45.52 9.52 -1.82
N ILE A 111 44.81 10.65 -1.91
CA ILE A 111 44.11 11.08 -3.13
C ILE A 111 44.89 12.21 -3.81
N PRO A 112 45.45 11.96 -5.01
CA PRO A 112 46.08 13.00 -5.83
C PRO A 112 45.10 14.14 -6.13
N TYR A 113 45.59 15.38 -6.14
CA TYR A 113 44.77 16.57 -6.36
C TYR A 113 43.93 16.50 -7.64
N GLU A 114 44.49 15.90 -8.70
CA GLU A 114 43.83 15.73 -10.00
C GLU A 114 42.57 14.85 -9.96
N LYS A 115 42.52 13.88 -9.04
CA LYS A 115 41.41 12.92 -8.90
C LYS A 115 40.38 13.36 -7.85
N ARG A 116 40.51 14.56 -7.28
CA ARG A 116 39.55 15.08 -6.30
C ARG A 116 38.27 15.52 -7.02
N LEU A 117 37.14 14.99 -6.57
CA LEU A 117 35.82 15.22 -7.17
C LEU A 117 35.45 16.71 -7.26
N ASN A 118 35.98 17.54 -6.36
CA ASN A 118 35.58 18.94 -6.18
C ASN A 118 36.55 19.95 -6.83
N LYS A 119 37.44 19.51 -7.72
CA LYS A 119 38.55 20.33 -8.24
C LYS A 119 38.10 21.58 -9.03
N ASN A 120 36.93 21.53 -9.68
CA ASN A 120 36.47 22.57 -10.62
C ASN A 120 35.23 23.35 -10.14
N PHE A 121 34.81 23.17 -8.89
CA PHE A 121 33.71 23.92 -8.30
C PHE A 121 34.29 24.93 -7.31
N TRP A 122 34.04 26.22 -7.56
CA TRP A 122 34.39 27.34 -6.66
C TRP A 122 33.70 27.19 -5.30
#